data_AF-A0A0U1DTK0-F1
#
_entry.id   AF-A0A0U1DTK0-F1
#
_cell.length_a   1.000
_cell.length_b   1.000
_cell.length_c   1.000
_cell.angle_alpha   90.00
_cell.angle_beta   90.00
_cell.angle_gamma   90.00
#
_symmetry.space_group_name_H-M   'P 1'
#
loop_
_entity.id
_entity.type
_entity.pdbx_description
1 polymer ?
#
loop_
_entity_poly.entity_id
_entity_poly.type
_entity_poly.pdbx_seq_one_letter_code
_entity_poly.pdbx_strand_id
1 'polypeptide(L)'
;MYRIVGTAKSDSAASPINSQFLSQLATLTSDRSARILNSSPRIPVLLWCALIFGSLVLITLASFMRLENSRAHMILVSTVTVLLALLLFLVFMLDHPYGPVGVTPHRFAHAVVVFDLIDKGT
;
A
#
# COMPACT_ATOMS: atom_id res chain seq x y z
N MET A 1 10.68 -23.39 14.21
CA MET A 1 11.18 -23.64 15.57
C MET A 1 11.94 -22.39 16.04
N TYR A 2 11.24 -21.33 16.46
CA TYR A 2 11.88 -20.06 16.87
C TYR A 2 12.17 -20.11 18.38
N ARG A 3 13.28 -20.76 18.75
CA ARG A 3 13.63 -20.99 20.15
C ARG A 3 14.66 -19.96 20.63
N ILE A 4 14.14 -18.87 21.18
CA ILE A 4 14.68 -18.15 22.35
C ILE A 4 16.17 -17.72 22.23
N VAL A 5 16.42 -16.53 21.67
CA VAL A 5 17.72 -15.81 21.79
C VAL A 5 17.86 -15.10 23.17
N GLY A 6 16.97 -15.40 24.12
CA GLY A 6 16.80 -14.66 25.38
C GLY A 6 17.65 -15.12 26.56
N THR A 7 18.78 -15.80 26.37
CA THR A 7 19.67 -16.18 27.50
C THR A 7 21.13 -15.83 27.25
N ALA A 8 21.41 -14.62 26.76
CA ALA A 8 22.75 -14.05 26.89
C ALA A 8 22.90 -13.52 28.32
N LYS A 9 23.70 -14.21 29.14
CA LYS A 9 24.12 -13.74 30.47
C LYS A 9 24.86 -12.40 30.28
N SER A 10 24.24 -11.31 30.74
CA SER A 10 24.79 -9.95 30.70
C SER A 10 25.99 -9.84 31.65
N ASP A 11 27.17 -10.27 31.24
CA ASP A 11 28.39 -9.85 31.92
C ASP A 11 28.77 -8.42 31.47
N SER A 12 28.29 -7.47 32.28
CA SER A 12 28.95 -6.24 32.73
C SER A 12 29.92 -5.51 31.78
N ALA A 13 29.45 -5.15 30.59
CA ALA A 13 29.73 -3.89 29.91
C ALA A 13 28.80 -3.85 28.70
N ALA A 14 27.95 -2.83 28.57
CA ALA A 14 27.07 -2.68 27.42
C ALA A 14 27.93 -2.53 26.15
N SER A 15 28.26 -3.65 25.51
CA SER A 15 29.02 -3.67 24.27
C SER A 15 28.25 -2.87 23.21
N PRO A 16 28.90 -1.98 22.44
CA PRO A 16 28.25 -1.16 21.41
C PRO A 16 27.48 -1.99 20.37
N ILE A 17 27.77 -3.29 20.27
CA ILE A 17 27.06 -4.25 19.44
C ILE A 17 25.61 -4.46 19.89
N ASN A 18 25.32 -4.45 21.20
CA ASN A 18 23.97 -4.71 21.71
C ASN A 18 23.01 -3.54 21.39
N SER A 19 23.48 -2.30 21.53
CA SER A 19 22.66 -1.12 21.18
C SER A 19 22.41 -1.03 19.67
N GLN A 20 23.40 -1.37 18.84
CA GLN A 20 23.24 -1.45 17.38
C GLN A 20 22.29 -2.57 16.95
N PHE A 21 22.35 -3.72 17.62
CA PHE A 21 21.41 -4.82 17.37
C PHE A 21 19.97 -4.44 17.73
N LEU A 22 19.77 -3.83 18.90
CA LEU A 22 18.45 -3.35 19.34
C LEU A 22 17.89 -2.26 18.41
N SER A 23 18.74 -1.36 17.89
CA SER A 23 18.29 -0.33 16.94
C SER A 23 17.86 -0.93 15.60
N GLN A 24 18.58 -1.93 15.08
CA GLN A 24 18.17 -2.66 13.88
C GLN A 24 16.84 -3.41 14.09
N LEU A 25 16.67 -4.06 15.23
CA LEU A 25 15.41 -4.73 15.60
C LEU A 25 14.24 -3.74 15.69
N ALA A 26 14.47 -2.55 16.26
CA ALA A 26 13.47 -1.50 16.34
C ALA A 26 13.04 -1.03 14.94
N THR A 27 14.01 -0.78 14.04
CA THR A 27 13.73 -0.41 12.65
C THR A 27 12.93 -1.50 11.91
N LEU A 28 13.35 -2.76 12.00
CA LEU A 28 12.64 -3.88 11.37
C LEU A 28 11.19 -4.04 11.89
N THR A 29 11.00 -3.85 13.19
CA THR A 29 9.67 -3.91 13.82
C THR A 29 8.80 -2.73 13.37
N SER A 30 9.39 -1.55 13.24
CA SER A 30 8.71 -0.35 12.74
C SER A 30 8.26 -0.53 11.29
N ASP A 31 9.15 -1.00 10.41
CA ASP A 31 8.86 -1.27 9.00
C ASP A 31 7.75 -2.32 8.82
N ARG A 32 7.79 -3.40 9.63
CA ARG A 32 6.73 -4.41 9.65
C ARG A 32 5.40 -3.80 10.05
N SER A 33 5.38 -3.00 11.10
CA SER A 33 4.17 -2.34 11.59
C SER A 33 3.62 -1.39 10.54
N ALA A 34 4.47 -0.57 9.92
CA ALA A 34 4.10 0.33 8.83
C ALA A 34 3.45 -0.42 7.66
N ARG A 35 3.97 -1.60 7.29
CA ARG A 35 3.37 -2.44 6.24
C ARG A 35 2.00 -2.99 6.64
N ILE A 36 1.83 -3.43 7.89
CA ILE A 36 0.52 -3.93 8.38
C ILE A 36 -0.51 -2.79 8.38
N LEU A 37 -0.15 -1.62 8.92
CA LEU A 37 -1.01 -0.43 8.90
C LEU A 37 -1.35 0.03 7.48
N ASN A 38 -0.40 -0.05 6.55
CA ASN A 38 -0.64 0.29 5.13
C ASN A 38 -1.39 -0.81 4.34
N SER A 39 -1.51 -2.02 4.88
CA SER A 39 -2.16 -3.13 4.19
C SER A 39 -3.68 -3.18 4.37
N SER A 40 -4.24 -2.45 5.33
CA SER A 40 -5.70 -2.33 5.44
C SER A 40 -6.24 -1.35 4.40
N PRO A 41 -7.34 -1.71 3.70
CA PRO A 41 -8.03 -0.78 2.81
C PRO A 41 -8.37 0.49 3.58
N ARG A 42 -7.92 1.63 3.04
CA ARG A 42 -7.93 2.89 3.77
C ARG A 42 -9.27 3.61 3.61
N ILE A 43 -10.00 3.31 2.53
CA ILE A 43 -11.26 3.94 2.19
C ILE A 43 -12.46 3.03 2.54
N PRO A 44 -13.36 3.45 3.45
CA PRO A 44 -14.63 2.76 3.70
C PRO A 44 -15.45 2.53 2.42
N VAL A 45 -16.13 1.38 2.32
CA VAL A 45 -16.99 1.02 1.17
C VAL A 45 -18.02 2.10 0.85
N LEU A 46 -18.55 2.78 1.87
CA LEU A 46 -19.52 3.87 1.69
C LEU A 46 -18.95 5.03 0.86
N LEU A 47 -17.67 5.37 1.04
CA LEU A 47 -16.99 6.41 0.27
C LEU A 47 -16.83 6.00 -1.19
N TRP A 48 -16.51 4.73 -1.45
CA TRP A 48 -16.46 4.18 -2.81
C TRP A 48 -17.81 4.28 -3.52
N CYS A 49 -18.90 3.90 -2.85
CA CYS A 49 -20.25 4.04 -3.39
C CYS A 49 -20.57 5.51 -3.72
N ALA A 50 -20.26 6.44 -2.82
CA ALA A 50 -20.47 7.86 -3.03
C ALA A 50 -19.66 8.41 -4.22
N LEU A 51 -18.41 7.98 -4.39
CA LEU A 51 -17.51 8.43 -5.45
C LEU A 51 -17.98 7.98 -6.84
N ILE A 52 -18.41 6.71 -6.94
CA ILE A 52 -18.98 6.14 -8.18
C ILE A 52 -20.31 6.82 -8.50
N PHE A 53 -21.19 6.93 -7.51
CA PHE A 53 -22.50 7.55 -7.66
C PHE A 53 -22.38 9.03 -8.07
N GLY A 54 -21.53 9.81 -7.38
CA GLY A 54 -21.29 11.22 -7.69
C GLY A 54 -20.75 11.42 -9.11
N SER A 55 -19.82 10.55 -9.54
CA SER A 55 -19.30 10.58 -10.91
C SER A 55 -20.40 10.31 -11.95
N LEU A 56 -21.27 9.32 -11.70
CA LEU A 56 -22.40 9.00 -12.59
C LEU A 56 -23.40 10.16 -12.68
N VAL A 57 -23.72 10.80 -11.55
CA VAL A 57 -24.61 11.95 -11.49
C VAL A 57 -24.03 13.12 -12.30
N LEU A 58 -22.74 13.42 -12.13
CA LEU A 58 -22.06 14.49 -12.86
C LEU A 58 -22.05 14.23 -14.37
N ILE A 59 -21.75 13.01 -14.80
CA ILE A 59 -21.78 12.61 -16.22
C ILE A 59 -23.19 12.77 -16.79
N THR A 60 -24.21 12.33 -16.04
CA THR A 60 -25.61 12.42 -16.46
C THR A 60 -26.04 13.88 -16.60
N LEU A 61 -25.73 14.71 -15.60
CA LEU A 61 -26.05 16.15 -15.62
C LEU A 61 -25.32 16.86 -16.77
N ALA A 62 -24.02 16.60 -16.94
CA ALA A 62 -23.23 17.14 -18.03
C ALA A 62 -23.81 16.72 -19.38
N SER A 63 -24.29 15.48 -19.51
CA SER A 63 -24.91 14.98 -20.75
C SER A 63 -26.28 15.62 -21.03
N PHE A 64 -27.07 15.90 -19.98
CA PHE A 64 -28.38 16.55 -20.09
C PHE A 64 -28.31 18.05 -20.38
N MET A 65 -27.18 18.70 -20.04
CA MET A 65 -26.97 20.11 -20.34
C MET A 65 -27.01 20.32 -21.85
N ARG A 66 -27.96 21.11 -22.36
CA ARG A 66 -28.14 21.25 -23.80
C ARG A 66 -27.34 22.44 -24.31
N LEU A 67 -26.23 22.18 -24.99
CA LEU A 67 -25.45 23.21 -25.68
C LEU A 67 -25.94 23.41 -27.11
N GLU A 68 -25.89 24.64 -27.60
CA GLU A 68 -26.32 24.99 -28.97
C GLU A 68 -25.45 24.31 -30.03
N ASN A 69 -24.17 24.09 -29.72
CA ASN A 69 -23.23 23.36 -30.57
C ASN A 69 -22.98 21.94 -30.05
N SER A 70 -23.54 20.94 -30.73
CA SER A 70 -23.42 19.52 -30.36
C SER A 70 -21.98 19.00 -30.34
N ARG A 71 -21.07 19.54 -31.18
CA ARG A 71 -19.65 19.14 -31.17
C ARG A 71 -18.95 19.64 -29.92
N ALA A 72 -19.18 20.90 -29.55
CA ALA A 72 -18.64 21.47 -28.32
C ALA A 72 -19.19 20.75 -27.08
N HIS A 73 -20.48 20.38 -27.11
CA HIS A 73 -21.10 19.56 -26.07
C HIS A 73 -20.39 18.21 -25.87
N MET A 74 -20.18 17.46 -26.96
CA MET A 74 -19.48 16.17 -26.89
C MET A 74 -18.05 16.31 -26.35
N ILE A 75 -17.32 17.35 -26.75
CA ILE A 75 -15.95 17.60 -26.26
C ILE A 75 -15.97 17.89 -24.75
N LEU A 76 -16.93 18.70 -24.28
CA LEU A 76 -17.06 19.02 -22.87
C LEU A 76 -17.39 17.77 -22.04
N VAL A 77 -18.43 17.01 -22.44
CA VAL A 77 -18.87 15.82 -21.70
C VAL A 77 -17.78 14.75 -21.68
N SER A 78 -17.10 14.51 -22.81
CA SER A 78 -16.00 13.54 -22.86
C SER A 78 -14.81 13.98 -22.00
N THR A 79 -14.43 15.26 -22.03
CA THR A 79 -13.34 15.79 -21.20
C THR A 79 -13.65 15.64 -19.71
N VAL A 80 -14.87 15.98 -19.28
CA VAL A 80 -15.31 15.81 -17.89
C VAL A 80 -15.33 14.34 -17.49
N THR A 81 -15.83 13.46 -18.37
CA THR A 81 -15.90 12.01 -18.11
C THR A 81 -14.50 11.41 -17.96
N VAL A 82 -13.57 11.78 -18.84
CA VAL A 82 -12.16 11.35 -18.77
C VAL A 82 -11.51 11.84 -17.47
N LEU A 83 -11.74 13.10 -17.10
CA LEU A 83 -11.23 13.66 -15.84
C LEU A 83 -11.77 12.89 -14.63
N LEU A 84 -13.08 12.64 -14.56
CA LEU A 84 -13.70 11.88 -13.46
C LEU A 84 -13.16 10.44 -13.40
N ALA A 85 -13.04 9.77 -14.54
CA ALA A 85 -12.48 8.42 -14.62
C ALA A 85 -11.01 8.39 -14.16
N LEU A 86 -10.22 9.39 -14.55
CA LEU A 86 -8.82 9.52 -14.15
C LEU A 86 -8.68 9.77 -12.65
N LEU A 87 -9.52 10.61 -12.06
CA LEU A 87 -9.56 10.84 -10.62
C LEU A 87 -9.97 9.56 -9.87
N LEU A 88 -10.98 8.84 -10.36
CA LEU A 88 -11.42 7.59 -9.76
C LEU A 88 -10.33 6.51 -9.82
N PHE A 89 -9.63 6.42 -10.96
CA PHE A 89 -8.47 5.54 -11.12
C PHE A 89 -7.31 5.92 -10.20
N LEU A 90 -7.05 7.21 -10.03
CA LEU A 90 -6.03 7.70 -9.10
C LEU A 90 -6.37 7.29 -7.66
N VAL A 91 -7.61 7.51 -7.22
CA VAL A 91 -8.08 7.07 -5.89
C VAL A 91 -7.93 5.56 -5.73
N PHE A 92 -8.29 4.77 -6.75
CA PHE A 92 -8.10 3.32 -6.75
C PHE A 92 -6.64 2.91 -6.53
N MET A 93 -5.71 3.53 -7.26
CA MET A 93 -4.29 3.27 -7.15
C MET A 93 -3.72 3.65 -5.78
N LEU A 94 -4.18 4.77 -5.19
CA LEU A 94 -3.75 5.19 -3.87
C LEU A 94 -4.34 4.31 -2.75
N ASP A 95 -5.57 3.82 -2.90
CA ASP A 95 -6.22 2.91 -1.95
C ASP A 95 -5.56 1.52 -1.96
N HIS A 96 -4.94 1.12 -3.08
CA HIS A 96 -4.25 -0.16 -3.24
C HIS A 96 -2.74 0.03 -3.48
N PRO A 97 -1.95 0.49 -2.48
CA PRO A 97 -0.54 0.86 -2.65
C PRO A 97 0.36 -0.32 -3.09
N TYR A 98 -0.10 -1.55 -2.88
CA TYR A 98 0.63 -2.76 -3.28
C TYR A 98 0.16 -3.39 -4.59
N GLY A 99 -0.90 -2.85 -5.22
CA GLY A 99 -1.40 -3.29 -6.53
C GLY A 99 -1.74 -4.79 -6.67
N PRO A 100 -2.14 -5.23 -7.87
CA PRO A 100 -2.32 -6.66 -8.19
C PRO A 100 -0.99 -7.40 -8.38
N VAL A 101 0.07 -6.69 -8.78
CA VAL A 101 1.46 -7.17 -8.75
C VAL A 101 1.99 -6.92 -7.34
N GLY A 102 1.40 -7.63 -6.38
CA GLY A 102 1.71 -7.53 -4.95
C GLY A 102 3.21 -7.69 -4.68
N VAL A 103 3.64 -7.22 -3.51
CA VAL A 103 5.01 -7.39 -3.02
C VAL A 103 5.37 -8.89 -3.07
N THR A 104 6.19 -9.28 -4.05
CA THR A 104 6.49 -10.71 -4.29
C THR A 104 7.26 -11.28 -3.09
N PRO A 105 6.83 -12.41 -2.51
CA PRO A 105 7.52 -13.00 -1.36
C PRO A 105 8.93 -13.53 -1.70
N HIS A 106 9.34 -13.51 -2.96
CA HIS A 106 10.58 -14.10 -3.46
C HIS A 106 11.83 -13.61 -2.71
N ARG A 107 11.95 -12.30 -2.43
CA ARG A 107 13.09 -11.75 -1.67
C ARG A 107 13.10 -12.23 -0.21
N PHE A 108 11.92 -12.32 0.40
CA PHE A 108 11.77 -12.82 1.77
C PHE A 108 12.08 -14.32 1.85
N ALA A 109 11.59 -15.11 0.89
CA ALA A 109 11.87 -16.54 0.80
C ALA A 109 13.38 -16.81 0.66
N HIS A 110 14.08 -16.03 -0.17
CA HIS A 110 15.54 -16.14 -0.30
C HIS A 110 16.25 -15.83 1.02
N ALA A 111 15.82 -14.81 1.76
CA ALA A 111 16.40 -14.50 3.06
C ALA A 111 16.21 -15.63 4.08
N VAL A 112 15.01 -16.25 4.12
CA VAL A 112 14.74 -17.42 4.97
C VAL A 112 15.66 -18.59 4.62
N VAL A 113 15.84 -18.87 3.33
CA VAL A 113 16.76 -19.94 2.87
C VAL A 113 18.20 -19.67 3.33
N VAL A 114 18.69 -18.44 3.21
CA VAL A 114 20.04 -18.08 3.68
C VAL A 114 20.19 -18.27 5.19
N PHE A 115 19.20 -17.86 5.97
CA PHE A 115 19.22 -18.10 7.42
C PHE A 115 19.19 -19.58 7.78
N ASP A 116 18.35 -20.38 7.09
CA ASP A 116 18.28 -21.83 7.28
C ASP A 116 19.60 -22.54 6.91
N LEU A 117 20.36 -22.01 5.94
CA LEU A 117 21.68 -22.53 5.58
C LEU A 117 22.72 -22.24 6.68
N ILE A 118 22.73 -21.02 7.21
CA ILE A 118 23.64 -20.64 8.29
C ILE A 118 23.34 -21.44 9.57
N ASP A 119 22.07 -21.66 9.90
CA ASP A 119 21.65 -22.43 11.09
C ASP A 119 22.02 -23.92 10.99
N LYS A 120 22.17 -24.45 9.77
CA LYS A 120 22.60 -25.83 9.52
C LYS A 120 24.11 -26.03 9.55
N GLY A 121 24.91 -24.98 9.78
CA GLY A 121 26.34 -25.10 10.07
C GLY A 121 27.22 -25.43 8.86
N THR A 122 26.98 -24.78 7.71
CA THR A 122 27.97 -24.65 6.62
C THR A 122 28.24 -23.19 6.32
#